data_AF-A0A8J2HY87-F1
#
_entry.id   AF-A0A8J2HY87-F1
#
_cell.length_a   1.000
_cell.length_b   1.000
_cell.length_c   1.000
_cell.angle_alpha   90.00
_cell.angle_beta   90.00
_cell.angle_gamma   90.00
#
_symmetry.space_group_name_H-M   'P 1'
#
loop_
_entity.id
_entity.type
_entity.pdbx_description
1 polymer ?
#
loop_
_entity_poly.entity_id
_entity_poly.type
_entity_poly.pdbx_seq_one_letter_code
_entity_poly.pdbx_strand_id
1 'polypeptide(L)'
;MFSKITTFSLLTVLATGASAAPTSCSAPWTWDVTGFSSVCTAATCRYSFNVSAPTGPSGQPPFDASFCSGTSVQGGYKSCGVVGVDVPGDVQTQEFNQGIDIGAIIGVQYTFTQGEVKYTYTGKNVVAHTGQGPAVEFQIIPTEVSAVA
;
A
#
# COMPACT_ATOMS: atom_id res chain seq x y z
N MET A 1 -13.96 24.80 61.42
CA MET A 1 -14.24 25.13 60.00
C MET A 1 -13.84 23.92 59.18
N PHE A 2 -14.82 23.17 58.66
CA PHE A 2 -14.62 21.98 57.83
C PHE A 2 -14.95 22.31 56.37
N SER A 3 -14.49 21.43 55.45
CA SER A 3 -15.03 21.23 54.08
C SER A 3 -14.24 21.99 53.00
N LYS A 4 -13.76 21.42 51.88
CA LYS A 4 -13.77 20.06 51.29
C LYS A 4 -12.67 20.07 50.20
N ILE A 5 -11.85 19.03 50.10
CA ILE A 5 -10.92 18.83 48.98
C ILE A 5 -11.65 17.98 47.95
N THR A 6 -11.89 18.52 46.76
CA THR A 6 -12.55 17.83 45.65
C THR A 6 -11.49 17.12 44.82
N THR A 7 -11.40 15.80 44.96
CA THR A 7 -10.50 14.94 44.18
C THR A 7 -11.11 14.66 42.81
N PHE A 8 -10.49 15.15 41.73
CA PHE A 8 -10.80 14.76 40.36
C PHE A 8 -9.99 13.50 40.02
N SER A 9 -10.65 12.34 39.92
CA SER A 9 -10.05 11.11 39.42
C SER A 9 -10.19 11.06 37.89
N LEU A 10 -9.07 11.18 37.17
CA LEU A 10 -9.00 10.85 35.75
C LEU A 10 -8.96 9.32 35.59
N LEU A 11 -9.98 8.75 34.92
CA LEU A 11 -9.92 7.41 34.35
C LEU A 11 -9.17 7.47 33.02
N THR A 12 -7.94 6.95 32.98
CA THR A 12 -7.25 6.62 31.72
C THR A 12 -7.67 5.23 31.27
N VAL A 13 -8.52 5.16 30.23
CA VAL A 13 -8.82 3.93 29.51
C VAL A 13 -7.68 3.65 28.55
N LEU A 14 -6.92 2.57 28.78
CA LEU A 14 -5.94 2.03 27.84
C LEU A 14 -6.71 1.20 26.80
N ALA A 15 -6.94 1.77 25.62
CA ALA A 15 -7.40 1.01 24.47
C ALA A 15 -6.23 0.16 23.95
N THR A 16 -6.17 -1.11 24.35
CA THR A 16 -5.29 -2.11 23.73
C THR A 16 -5.85 -2.45 22.35
N GLY A 17 -5.35 -1.79 21.31
CA GLY A 17 -5.60 -2.21 19.93
C GLY A 17 -4.97 -3.58 19.70
N ALA A 18 -5.80 -4.57 19.36
CA ALA A 18 -5.33 -5.91 19.01
C ALA A 18 -4.85 -5.90 17.55
N SER A 19 -3.52 -5.93 17.34
CA SER A 19 -2.96 -6.12 16.01
C SER A 19 -3.04 -7.61 15.63
N ALA A 20 -3.85 -7.94 14.63
CA ALA A 20 -3.88 -9.30 14.07
C ALA A 20 -2.65 -9.51 13.16
N ALA A 21 -2.00 -10.67 13.29
CA ALA A 21 -0.91 -11.08 12.40
C ALA A 21 -1.41 -11.21 10.95
N PRO A 22 -0.56 -10.91 9.94
CA PRO A 22 -0.99 -10.97 8.55
C PRO A 22 -1.35 -12.40 8.16
N THR A 23 -2.50 -12.57 7.50
CA THR A 23 -2.98 -13.85 6.98
C THR A 23 -2.81 -13.91 5.45
N SER A 24 -2.70 -15.12 4.90
CA SER A 24 -2.61 -15.32 3.45
C SER A 24 -3.96 -15.09 2.77
N CYS A 25 -3.97 -14.42 1.62
CA CYS A 25 -5.19 -14.19 0.84
C CYS A 25 -5.71 -15.50 0.23
N SER A 26 -6.98 -15.84 0.47
CA SER A 26 -7.61 -17.14 0.12
C SER A 26 -7.99 -17.27 -1.37
N ALA A 27 -8.16 -16.16 -2.08
CA ALA A 27 -8.47 -16.12 -3.51
C ALA A 27 -7.61 -15.06 -4.22
N PRO A 28 -7.09 -15.34 -5.42
CA PRO A 28 -6.28 -14.36 -6.14
C PRO A 28 -7.13 -13.15 -6.49
N TRP A 29 -6.75 -12.00 -5.92
CA TRP A 29 -7.28 -10.70 -6.27
C TRP A 29 -6.24 -9.99 -7.13
N THR A 30 -6.55 -9.69 -8.38
CA THR A 30 -5.55 -9.14 -9.30
C THR A 30 -5.60 -7.62 -9.32
N TRP A 31 -4.43 -6.99 -9.23
CA TRP A 31 -4.24 -5.56 -9.43
C TRP A 31 -3.50 -5.34 -10.74
N ASP A 32 -4.08 -4.58 -11.65
CA ASP A 32 -3.53 -4.30 -12.97
C ASP A 32 -2.60 -3.08 -12.89
N VAL A 33 -1.33 -3.30 -13.19
CA VAL A 33 -0.33 -2.23 -13.30
C VAL A 33 -0.15 -1.87 -14.77
N THR A 34 -0.36 -0.59 -15.07
CA THR A 34 -0.27 -0.05 -16.43
C THR A 34 0.74 1.08 -16.52
N GLY A 35 1.34 1.22 -17.71
CA GLY A 35 2.29 2.30 -17.98
C GLY A 35 3.53 2.25 -17.08
N PHE A 36 3.95 1.06 -16.63
CA PHE A 36 5.14 0.94 -15.79
C PHE A 36 6.39 1.33 -16.54
N SER A 37 7.14 2.27 -15.95
CA SER A 37 8.48 2.64 -16.37
C SER A 37 9.38 2.72 -15.16
N SER A 38 10.60 2.20 -15.28
CA SER A 38 11.66 2.34 -14.29
C SER A 38 12.99 2.59 -14.97
N VAL A 39 13.57 3.76 -14.69
CA VAL A 39 14.80 4.25 -15.31
C VAL A 39 15.87 4.43 -14.24
N CYS A 40 17.00 3.76 -14.44
CA CYS A 40 18.10 3.77 -13.49
C CYS A 40 19.19 4.77 -13.89
N THR A 41 19.72 5.43 -12.87
CA THR A 41 20.99 6.16 -12.91
C THR A 41 22.01 5.39 -12.07
N ALA A 42 23.25 5.90 -11.98
CA ALA A 42 24.27 5.32 -11.10
C ALA A 42 23.88 5.35 -9.61
N ALA A 43 22.96 6.22 -9.18
CA ALA A 43 22.61 6.42 -7.77
C ALA A 43 21.28 5.81 -7.37
N THR A 44 20.28 5.81 -8.26
CA THR A 44 18.93 5.30 -7.97
C THR A 44 18.18 5.00 -9.25
N CYS A 45 17.13 4.20 -9.16
CA CYS A 45 16.10 4.13 -10.19
C CYS A 45 14.90 4.97 -9.78
N ARG A 46 14.21 5.50 -10.79
CA ARG A 46 12.96 6.25 -10.64
C ARG A 46 11.89 5.47 -11.38
N TYR A 47 10.78 5.22 -10.68
CA TYR A 47 9.66 4.48 -11.24
C TYR A 47 8.40 5.34 -11.36
N SER A 48 7.54 4.98 -12.30
CA SER A 48 6.20 5.52 -12.46
C SER A 48 5.26 4.48 -13.05
N PHE A 49 4.02 4.42 -12.57
CA PHE A 49 2.95 3.60 -13.13
C PHE A 49 1.57 4.08 -12.63
N ASN A 50 0.51 3.47 -13.19
CA ASN A 50 -0.83 3.49 -12.61
C ASN A 50 -1.19 2.07 -12.17
N VAL A 51 -2.06 1.95 -11.17
CA VAL A 51 -2.54 0.65 -10.68
C VAL A 51 -4.02 0.72 -10.35
N SER A 52 -4.77 -0.29 -10.76
CA SER A 52 -6.19 -0.40 -10.45
C SER A 52 -6.52 -1.82 -10.01
N ALA A 53 -7.66 -1.95 -9.32
CA ALA A 53 -8.18 -3.25 -8.93
C ALA A 53 -9.71 -3.27 -9.04
N PRO A 54 -10.30 -4.39 -9.50
CA PRO A 54 -11.72 -4.60 -9.37
C PRO A 54 -12.11 -4.81 -7.91
N THR A 55 -13.41 -4.91 -7.64
CA THR A 55 -13.93 -5.36 -6.35
C THR A 55 -13.28 -6.68 -5.96
N GLY A 56 -12.75 -6.75 -4.74
CA GLY A 56 -12.04 -7.94 -4.27
C GLY A 56 -12.97 -9.12 -3.97
N PRO A 57 -12.40 -10.32 -3.79
CA PRO A 57 -13.17 -11.57 -3.66
C PRO A 57 -14.09 -11.64 -2.44
N SER A 58 -13.91 -10.77 -1.45
CA SER A 58 -14.78 -10.66 -0.27
C SER A 58 -15.49 -9.30 -0.19
N GLY A 59 -15.64 -8.61 -1.32
CA GLY A 59 -16.27 -7.30 -1.37
C GLY A 59 -15.35 -6.14 -0.95
N GLN A 60 -14.03 -6.33 -1.05
CA GLN A 60 -13.09 -5.22 -0.87
C GLN A 60 -13.38 -4.14 -1.93
N PRO A 61 -13.31 -2.85 -1.58
CA PRO A 61 -13.66 -1.78 -2.50
C PRO A 61 -12.68 -1.78 -3.68
N PRO A 62 -13.16 -1.60 -4.92
CA PRO A 62 -12.29 -1.35 -6.07
C PRO A 62 -11.50 -0.07 -5.86
N PHE A 63 -10.40 0.08 -6.59
CA PHE A 63 -9.65 1.34 -6.63
C PHE A 63 -9.05 1.60 -8.01
N ASP A 64 -8.81 2.87 -8.30
CA ASP A 64 -7.92 3.33 -9.37
C ASP A 64 -6.90 4.29 -8.76
N ALA A 65 -5.62 4.09 -9.03
CA ALA A 65 -4.56 4.97 -8.56
C ALA A 65 -3.65 5.36 -9.71
N SER A 66 -3.50 6.66 -9.89
CA SER A 66 -2.74 7.26 -10.99
C SER A 66 -1.55 8.06 -10.46
N PHE A 67 -0.52 8.19 -11.31
CA PHE A 67 0.72 8.91 -10.99
C PHE A 67 1.46 8.31 -9.77
N CYS A 68 1.46 6.99 -9.64
CA CYS A 68 2.25 6.29 -8.64
C CYS A 68 3.73 6.38 -9.03
N SER A 69 4.52 7.18 -8.31
CA SER A 69 5.91 7.42 -8.67
C SER A 69 6.82 7.64 -7.48
N GLY A 70 8.07 7.23 -7.64
CA GLY A 70 9.03 7.22 -6.55
C GLY A 70 10.43 6.87 -7.00
N THR A 71 11.28 6.55 -6.02
CA THR A 71 12.66 6.14 -6.25
C THR A 71 12.98 4.92 -5.41
N SER A 72 13.92 4.09 -5.84
CA SER A 72 14.30 2.87 -5.11
C SER A 72 14.91 3.13 -3.72
N VAL A 73 15.32 4.38 -3.43
CA VAL A 73 15.92 4.80 -2.14
C VAL A 73 14.95 5.55 -1.23
N GLN A 74 13.64 5.55 -1.52
CA GLN A 74 12.66 6.36 -0.80
C GLN A 74 12.33 5.90 0.63
N GLY A 75 12.83 4.74 1.06
CA GLY A 75 12.71 4.26 2.45
C GLY A 75 11.36 3.66 2.86
N GLY A 76 10.40 3.50 1.94
CA GLY A 76 9.12 2.85 2.24
C GLY A 76 8.07 2.99 1.14
N TYR A 77 6.82 2.69 1.47
CA TYR A 77 5.67 2.93 0.61
C TYR A 77 5.35 4.42 0.54
N LYS A 78 4.96 4.88 -0.65
CA LYS A 78 4.57 6.28 -0.91
C LYS A 78 3.26 6.33 -1.68
N SER A 79 2.34 7.18 -1.24
CA SER A 79 1.04 7.40 -1.88
C SER A 79 1.18 7.77 -3.35
N CYS A 80 0.27 7.25 -4.17
CA CYS A 80 0.10 7.69 -5.55
C CYS A 80 -0.42 9.14 -5.60
N GLY A 81 -0.18 9.83 -6.72
CA GLY A 81 -0.57 11.24 -6.85
C GLY A 81 -2.08 11.44 -6.85
N VAL A 82 -2.82 10.47 -7.38
CA VAL A 82 -4.30 10.45 -7.39
C VAL A 82 -4.75 9.06 -6.96
N VAL A 83 -5.69 8.99 -6.03
CA VAL A 83 -6.30 7.75 -5.56
C VAL A 83 -7.82 7.89 -5.61
N GLY A 84 -8.47 7.03 -6.38
CA GLY A 84 -9.90 6.86 -6.46
C GLY A 84 -10.31 5.61 -5.70
N VAL A 85 -10.92 5.80 -4.52
CA VAL A 85 -11.58 4.77 -3.72
C VAL A 85 -12.79 5.40 -3.04
N ASP A 86 -13.91 4.68 -2.99
CA ASP A 86 -15.19 5.21 -2.46
C ASP A 86 -15.30 5.19 -0.92
N VAL A 87 -14.24 4.75 -0.25
CA VAL A 87 -14.14 4.71 1.22
C VAL A 87 -12.81 5.33 1.66
N PRO A 88 -12.67 5.76 2.92
CA PRO A 88 -11.39 6.28 3.41
C PRO A 88 -10.26 5.25 3.21
N GLY A 89 -9.26 5.61 2.40
CA GLY A 89 -8.21 4.70 1.99
C GLY A 89 -7.09 5.39 1.23
N ASP A 90 -6.06 4.62 0.89
CA ASP A 90 -4.90 5.09 0.14
C ASP A 90 -4.28 3.92 -0.65
N VAL A 91 -3.62 4.25 -1.76
CA VAL A 91 -2.81 3.33 -2.54
C VAL A 91 -1.39 3.85 -2.55
N GLN A 92 -0.49 3.07 -1.99
CA GLN A 92 0.90 3.40 -1.84
C GLN A 92 1.78 2.40 -2.58
N THR A 93 2.94 2.85 -3.03
CA THR A 93 3.83 2.05 -3.87
C THR A 93 5.27 2.16 -3.42
N GLN A 94 6.05 1.13 -3.71
CA GLN A 94 7.48 1.10 -3.47
C GLN A 94 8.17 0.33 -4.58
N GLU A 95 9.37 0.77 -4.94
CA GLU A 95 10.30 -0.05 -5.71
C GLU A 95 11.48 -0.46 -4.83
N PHE A 96 11.86 -1.73 -4.91
CA PHE A 96 13.14 -2.21 -4.43
C PHE A 96 13.99 -2.67 -5.62
N ASN A 97 15.04 -1.93 -5.92
CA ASN A 97 15.97 -2.23 -7.00
C ASN A 97 16.81 -3.48 -6.64
N GLN A 98 16.79 -4.50 -7.49
CA GLN A 98 17.56 -5.74 -7.32
C GLN A 98 18.89 -5.72 -8.10
N GLY A 99 19.17 -4.66 -8.84
CA GLY A 99 20.29 -4.54 -9.75
C GLY A 99 19.80 -4.32 -11.18
N ILE A 100 20.54 -3.53 -11.97
CA ILE A 100 20.11 -3.07 -13.29
C ILE A 100 19.80 -4.24 -14.25
N ASP A 101 20.52 -5.36 -14.12
CA ASP A 101 20.37 -6.55 -14.95
C ASP A 101 19.33 -7.56 -14.43
N ILE A 102 18.84 -7.37 -13.20
CA ILE A 102 17.85 -8.25 -12.55
C ILE A 102 16.45 -7.63 -12.62
N GLY A 103 16.37 -6.30 -12.44
CA GLY A 103 15.11 -5.56 -12.40
C GLY A 103 14.76 -5.07 -11.00
N ALA A 104 13.48 -4.88 -10.77
CA ALA A 104 12.96 -4.33 -9.53
C ALA A 104 11.80 -5.16 -8.99
N ILE A 105 11.65 -5.14 -7.66
CA ILE A 105 10.42 -5.55 -7.01
C ILE A 105 9.52 -4.32 -6.90
N ILE A 106 8.35 -4.38 -7.52
CA ILE A 106 7.30 -3.38 -7.36
C ILE A 106 6.33 -3.86 -6.31
N GLY A 107 6.26 -3.13 -5.21
CA GLY A 107 5.30 -3.31 -4.14
C GLY A 107 4.15 -2.32 -4.28
N VAL A 108 2.94 -2.82 -4.09
CA VAL A 108 1.73 -2.01 -3.91
C VAL A 108 1.14 -2.33 -2.54
N GLN A 109 0.74 -1.29 -1.81
CA GLN A 109 0.02 -1.38 -0.56
C GLN A 109 -1.31 -0.64 -0.74
N TYR A 110 -2.42 -1.34 -0.53
CA TYR A 110 -3.74 -0.76 -0.56
C TYR A 110 -4.33 -0.79 0.84
N THR A 111 -4.74 0.38 1.33
CA THR A 111 -5.43 0.52 2.61
C THR A 111 -6.82 1.08 2.41
N PHE A 112 -7.78 0.57 3.18
CA PHE A 112 -9.14 1.09 3.19
C PHE A 112 -9.81 0.81 4.54
N THR A 113 -10.79 1.63 4.89
CA THR A 113 -11.54 1.50 6.14
C THR A 113 -12.98 1.09 5.84
N GLN A 114 -13.45 0.03 6.50
CA GLN A 114 -14.86 -0.39 6.49
C GLN A 114 -15.36 -0.52 7.92
N GLY A 115 -16.36 0.29 8.28
CA GLY A 115 -16.76 0.44 9.67
C GLY A 115 -15.61 1.00 10.51
N GLU A 116 -15.26 0.30 11.58
CA GLU A 116 -14.14 0.66 12.47
C GLU A 116 -12.81 -0.01 12.07
N VAL A 117 -12.84 -0.92 11.09
CA VAL A 117 -11.66 -1.73 10.73
C VAL A 117 -10.91 -1.11 9.57
N LYS A 118 -9.62 -0.84 9.78
CA LYS A 118 -8.66 -0.51 8.72
C LYS A 118 -8.00 -1.78 8.19
N TYR A 119 -8.20 -2.06 6.91
CA TYR A 119 -7.56 -3.16 6.19
C TYR A 119 -6.32 -2.65 5.46
N THR A 120 -5.30 -3.49 5.38
CA THR A 120 -4.08 -3.25 4.59
C THR A 120 -3.74 -4.51 3.81
N TYR A 121 -3.76 -4.40 2.48
CA TYR A 121 -3.32 -5.44 1.56
C TYR A 121 -1.99 -5.06 0.95
N THR A 122 -1.08 -6.03 0.81
CA THR A 122 0.21 -5.82 0.16
C THR A 122 0.47 -6.90 -0.89
N GLY A 123 0.89 -6.46 -2.08
CA GLY A 123 1.29 -7.33 -3.18
C GLY A 123 2.61 -6.87 -3.78
N LYS A 124 3.34 -7.82 -4.36
CA LYS A 124 4.65 -7.57 -4.99
C LYS A 124 4.77 -8.33 -6.30
N ASN A 125 5.47 -7.77 -7.27
CA ASN A 125 5.91 -8.50 -8.45
C ASN A 125 7.32 -8.06 -8.87
N VAL A 126 8.07 -8.98 -9.50
CA VAL A 126 9.39 -8.72 -10.06
C VAL A 126 9.21 -8.34 -11.53
N VAL A 127 9.79 -7.22 -11.93
CA VAL A 127 9.73 -6.70 -13.30
C VAL A 127 11.09 -6.15 -13.72
N ALA A 128 11.46 -6.33 -14.97
CA ALA A 128 12.68 -5.74 -15.51
C ALA A 128 12.59 -4.20 -15.50
N HIS A 129 13.73 -3.52 -15.32
CA HIS A 129 13.79 -2.08 -15.57
C HIS A 129 13.53 -1.82 -17.06
N THR A 130 12.65 -0.86 -17.35
CA THR A 130 12.34 -0.50 -18.75
C THR A 130 13.47 0.29 -19.39
N GLY A 131 14.25 1.03 -18.61
CA GLY A 131 15.29 1.92 -19.14
C GLY A 131 14.67 2.95 -20.09
N GLN A 132 15.22 3.09 -21.30
CA GLN A 132 14.66 3.94 -22.36
C GLN A 132 13.64 3.20 -23.25
N GLY A 133 13.29 1.96 -22.90
CA GLY A 133 12.31 1.15 -23.61
C GLY A 133 10.86 1.59 -23.35
N PRO A 134 9.91 0.94 -24.03
CA PRO A 134 8.50 1.21 -23.82
C PRO A 134 8.08 0.84 -22.39
N ALA A 135 7.01 1.49 -21.93
CA ALA A 135 6.36 1.09 -20.70
C ALA A 135 5.77 -0.32 -20.82
N VAL A 136 5.72 -1.04 -19.71
CA VAL A 136 5.18 -2.41 -19.66
C VAL A 136 3.97 -2.48 -18.73
N GLU A 137 3.18 -3.52 -18.94
CA GLU A 137 2.00 -3.82 -18.13
C GLU A 137 2.21 -5.18 -17.46
N PHE A 138 1.71 -5.32 -16.24
CA PHE A 138 1.76 -6.56 -15.51
C PHE A 138 0.72 -6.56 -14.40
N GLN A 139 0.61 -7.69 -13.71
CA GLN A 139 -0.34 -7.88 -12.63
C GLN A 139 0.36 -8.10 -11.31
N ILE A 140 -0.22 -7.58 -10.23
CA ILE A 140 0.19 -7.86 -8.86
C ILE A 140 -0.95 -8.62 -8.18
N ILE A 141 -0.60 -9.69 -7.47
CA ILE A 141 -1.54 -10.40 -6.58
C ILE A 141 -1.13 -10.05 -5.14
N PRO A 142 -2.03 -9.52 -4.29
CA PRO A 142 -1.74 -9.29 -2.89
C PRO A 142 -1.61 -10.62 -2.17
N THR A 143 -0.51 -10.76 -1.44
CA THR A 143 -0.16 -11.98 -0.70
C THR A 143 -0.32 -11.82 0.80
N GLU A 144 -0.33 -10.58 1.29
CA GLU A 144 -0.41 -10.25 2.70
C GLU A 144 -1.65 -9.37 2.93
N VAL A 145 -2.42 -9.70 3.97
CA VAL A 145 -3.50 -8.85 4.48
C VAL A 145 -3.38 -8.70 5.98
N SER A 146 -3.59 -7.49 6.49
CA SER A 146 -3.78 -7.22 7.91
C SER A 146 -5.01 -6.35 8.13
N ALA A 147 -5.59 -6.43 9.33
CA ALA A 147 -6.75 -5.67 9.74
C ALA A 147 -6.56 -5.19 11.18
N VAL A 148 -6.89 -3.92 11.45
CA VAL A 148 -6.80 -3.29 12.76
C VAL A 148 -8.10 -2.56 13.04
N ALA A 149 -8.68 -2.78 14.23
CA ALA A 149 -9.86 -2.09 14.74
C ALA A 149 -9.49 -1.10 15.85
#